data_AF-A0A7S3WHZ5-F1
#
_entry.id   AF-A0A7S3WHZ5-F1
#
_cell.length_a   1.000
_cell.length_b   1.000
_cell.length_c   1.000
_cell.angle_alpha   90.00
_cell.angle_beta   90.00
_cell.angle_gamma   90.00
#
_symmetry.space_group_name_H-M   'P 1'
#
loop_
_entity.id
_entity.type
_entity.pdbx_description
1 polymer ?
#
loop_
_entity_poly.entity_id
_entity_poly.type
_entity_poly.pdbx_seq_one_letter_code
_entity_poly.pdbx_strand_id
1 'polypeptide(L)'
;TPHIVHWVGLDSEVTDEQHAAHPDLQMYPIAATAVVPIYHLPNATSSDPPLVLSRGVLADVFRSVITRWDDERIAAENPALVALGRLPAADILVVVQSDNSSTTETFRRALTAFDMDGFGRQVGVSPGPEWGNSSVYRCNSASF
;
A
#
# COMPACT_ATOMS: atom_id res chain seq x y z
N THR A 1 33.53 11.47 5.70
CA THR A 1 33.82 11.18 4.28
C THR A 1 32.53 10.75 3.63
N PRO A 2 32.05 11.33 2.53
CA PRO A 2 30.85 10.81 1.87
C PRO A 2 31.09 9.36 1.49
N HIS A 3 30.15 8.49 1.84
CA HIS A 3 30.21 7.09 1.45
C HIS A 3 29.75 6.98 0.00
N ILE A 4 30.61 6.42 -0.86
CA ILE A 4 30.24 6.11 -2.24
C ILE A 4 29.43 4.82 -2.19
N VAL A 5 28.17 4.90 -2.62
CA VAL A 5 27.29 3.73 -2.78
C VAL A 5 27.46 3.21 -4.21
N HIS A 6 27.74 1.92 -4.36
CA HIS A 6 27.98 1.31 -5.67
C HIS A 6 26.75 0.60 -6.25
N TRP A 7 25.81 0.17 -5.39
CA TRP A 7 24.63 -0.61 -5.78
C TRP A 7 23.44 -0.18 -4.94
N VAL A 8 22.26 -0.19 -5.55
CA VAL A 8 20.98 0.12 -4.89
C VAL A 8 19.91 -0.89 -5.33
N GLY A 9 19.05 -1.28 -4.40
CA GLY A 9 17.85 -2.06 -4.68
C GLY A 9 16.65 -1.14 -4.88
N LEU A 10 15.89 -1.36 -5.94
CA LEU A 10 14.72 -0.55 -6.30
C LEU A 10 13.59 -1.47 -6.76
N ASP A 11 12.37 -1.18 -6.31
CA ASP A 11 11.14 -1.84 -6.79
C ASP A 11 10.46 -1.04 -7.93
N SER A 12 10.96 0.15 -8.24
CA SER A 12 10.43 1.07 -9.25
C SER A 12 11.44 1.23 -10.37
N GLU A 13 10.93 1.35 -11.59
CA GLU A 13 11.75 1.46 -12.79
C GLU A 13 12.55 2.76 -12.80
N VAL A 14 13.82 2.70 -13.23
CA VAL A 14 14.59 3.88 -13.59
C VAL A 14 13.99 4.45 -14.86
N THR A 15 13.63 5.74 -14.85
CA THR A 15 12.98 6.38 -16.00
C THR A 15 13.97 6.62 -17.14
N ASP A 16 13.46 6.77 -18.37
CA ASP A 16 14.30 7.13 -19.53
C ASP A 16 15.08 8.43 -19.31
N GLU A 17 14.49 9.39 -18.60
CA GLU A 17 15.14 10.64 -18.22
C GLU A 17 16.32 10.41 -17.27
N GLN A 18 16.18 9.52 -16.29
CA GLN A 18 17.24 9.15 -15.37
C GLN A 18 18.37 8.38 -16.08
N HIS A 19 18.03 7.48 -17.00
CA HIS A 19 19.02 6.80 -17.86
C HIS A 19 19.77 7.80 -18.76
N ALA A 20 19.08 8.80 -19.33
CA ALA A 20 19.71 9.82 -20.16
C ALA A 20 20.65 10.74 -19.34
N ALA A 21 20.28 11.06 -18.10
CA ALA A 21 21.09 11.85 -17.19
C ALA A 21 22.32 11.10 -16.64
N HIS A 22 22.25 9.76 -16.59
CA HIS A 22 23.30 8.89 -16.07
C HIS A 22 23.58 7.73 -17.04
N PRO A 23 24.35 7.94 -18.13
CA PRO A 23 24.54 6.96 -19.20
C PRO A 23 25.22 5.65 -18.77
N ASP A 24 25.88 5.63 -17.62
CA ASP A 24 26.52 4.46 -17.01
C ASP A 24 25.64 3.73 -15.98
N LEU A 25 24.45 4.25 -15.68
CA LEU A 25 23.47 3.61 -14.82
C LEU A 25 22.75 2.47 -15.55
N GLN A 26 22.75 1.29 -14.93
CA GLN A 26 22.03 0.13 -15.44
C GLN A 26 21.21 -0.54 -14.34
N MET A 27 19.97 -0.89 -14.67
CA MET A 27 19.08 -1.70 -13.84
C MET A 27 19.06 -3.13 -14.36
N TYR A 28 19.11 -4.10 -13.45
CA TYR A 28 18.99 -5.53 -13.75
C TYR A 28 17.94 -6.17 -12.81
N PRO A 29 17.03 -7.01 -13.34
CA PRO A 29 16.10 -7.74 -12.49
C PRO A 29 16.86 -8.79 -11.68
N ILE A 30 16.76 -8.71 -10.36
CA ILE A 30 17.43 -9.65 -9.42
C ILE A 30 16.41 -10.62 -8.82
N ALA A 31 15.22 -10.14 -8.48
CA ALA A 31 14.16 -10.91 -7.84
C ALA A 31 12.78 -10.34 -8.17
N ALA A 32 11.75 -11.18 -8.02
CA ALA A 32 10.35 -10.77 -8.02
C ALA A 32 9.75 -11.04 -6.63
N THR A 33 9.21 -10.01 -5.99
CA THR A 33 8.62 -10.08 -4.65
C THR A 33 7.18 -9.58 -4.70
N ALA A 34 6.31 -10.16 -3.86
CA ALA A 34 4.94 -9.70 -3.71
C ALA A 34 4.90 -8.59 -2.65
N VAL A 35 4.23 -7.48 -2.97
CA VAL A 35 3.85 -6.46 -2.00
C VAL A 35 2.45 -6.77 -1.50
N VAL A 36 2.29 -6.93 -0.19
CA VAL A 36 1.00 -7.27 0.44
C VAL A 36 0.64 -6.25 1.52
N PRO A 37 -0.62 -5.80 1.60
CA PRO A 37 -1.09 -5.06 2.76
C PRO A 37 -1.16 -6.00 3.97
N ILE A 38 -0.82 -5.47 5.13
CA ILE A 38 -1.03 -6.13 6.42
C ILE A 38 -2.13 -5.39 7.19
N TYR A 39 -2.83 -6.11 8.06
CA TYR A 39 -3.94 -5.57 8.84
C TYR A 39 -3.88 -6.06 10.28
N HIS A 40 -4.57 -5.35 11.16
CA HIS A 40 -4.77 -5.74 12.56
C HIS A 40 -6.26 -5.64 12.90
N LEU A 41 -6.86 -6.78 13.22
CA LEU A 41 -8.20 -6.87 13.80
C LEU A 41 -8.03 -7.36 15.24
N PRO A 42 -8.34 -6.54 16.27
CA PRO A 42 -7.96 -6.82 17.66
C PRO A 42 -8.59 -8.10 18.23
N ASN A 43 -9.71 -8.55 17.65
CA ASN A 43 -10.44 -9.74 18.10
C ASN A 43 -10.15 -10.98 17.25
N ALA A 44 -9.35 -10.87 16.19
CA ALA A 44 -9.05 -11.99 15.30
C ALA A 44 -7.86 -12.81 15.83
N THR A 45 -7.92 -14.12 15.64
CA THR A 45 -6.85 -15.05 16.01
C THR A 45 -6.24 -15.71 14.76
N SER A 46 -5.09 -16.38 14.91
CA SER A 46 -4.46 -17.11 13.81
C SER A 46 -5.25 -18.33 13.31
N SER A 47 -6.29 -18.76 14.05
CA SER A 47 -7.21 -19.81 13.62
C SER A 47 -8.43 -19.29 12.86
N ASP A 48 -8.66 -17.97 12.86
CA ASP A 48 -9.73 -17.36 12.10
C ASP A 48 -9.37 -17.30 10.60
N PRO A 49 -10.37 -17.26 9.69
CA PRO A 49 -10.10 -17.06 8.27
C PRO A 49 -9.42 -15.70 8.03
N PRO A 50 -8.53 -15.58 7.04
CA PRO A 50 -7.92 -14.31 6.71
C PRO A 50 -8.98 -13.34 6.18
N LEU A 51 -8.79 -12.05 6.48
CA LEU A 51 -9.54 -10.98 5.83
C LEU A 51 -9.29 -11.02 4.31
N VAL A 52 -10.38 -11.00 3.55
CA VAL A 52 -10.39 -10.90 2.10
C VAL A 52 -10.85 -9.50 1.72
N LEU A 53 -10.10 -8.84 0.83
CA LEU A 53 -10.50 -7.57 0.24
C LEU A 53 -10.35 -7.68 -1.27
N SER A 54 -11.41 -7.38 -2.02
CA SER A 54 -11.31 -7.20 -3.46
C SER A 54 -10.45 -5.98 -3.79
N ARG A 55 -9.96 -5.94 -5.04
CA ARG A 55 -9.10 -4.85 -5.54
C ARG A 55 -9.73 -3.46 -5.35
N GLY A 56 -11.03 -3.35 -5.64
CA GLY A 56 -11.78 -2.09 -5.50
C GLY A 56 -11.98 -1.70 -4.04
N VAL A 57 -12.36 -2.64 -3.17
CA VAL A 57 -12.48 -2.40 -1.73
C VAL A 57 -11.14 -1.96 -1.13
N LEU A 58 -10.04 -2.60 -1.52
CA LEU A 58 -8.71 -2.21 -1.07
C LEU A 58 -8.34 -0.78 -1.53
N ALA A 59 -8.59 -0.44 -2.79
CA ALA A 59 -8.36 0.92 -3.29
C ALA A 59 -9.20 1.95 -2.54
N ASP A 60 -10.46 1.63 -2.26
CA ASP A 60 -11.38 2.47 -1.49
C ASP A 60 -10.95 2.67 -0.03
N VAL A 61 -10.37 1.66 0.61
CA VAL A 61 -9.76 1.80 1.94
C VAL A 61 -8.60 2.79 1.89
N PHE A 62 -7.66 2.61 0.97
CA PHE A 62 -6.45 3.44 0.88
C PHE A 62 -6.71 4.88 0.41
N ARG A 63 -7.83 5.15 -0.30
CA ARG A 63 -8.29 6.51 -0.61
C ARG A 63 -9.30 7.08 0.39
N SER A 64 -9.52 6.41 1.53
CA SER A 64 -10.41 6.84 2.62
C SER A 64 -11.90 6.98 2.24
N VAL A 65 -12.39 6.16 1.31
CA VAL A 65 -13.83 5.99 1.05
C VAL A 65 -14.45 4.89 1.90
N ILE A 66 -13.71 3.80 2.14
CA ILE A 66 -14.07 2.82 3.18
C ILE A 66 -13.25 3.17 4.41
N THR A 67 -13.91 3.68 5.45
CA THR A 67 -13.24 4.21 6.64
C THR A 67 -13.47 3.37 7.89
N ARG A 68 -14.24 2.28 7.80
CA ARG A 68 -14.60 1.45 8.96
C ARG A 68 -14.54 -0.04 8.63
N TRP A 69 -14.17 -0.85 9.61
CA TRP A 69 -14.05 -2.30 9.44
C TRP A 69 -15.39 -3.02 9.27
N ASP A 70 -16.48 -2.43 9.78
CA ASP A 70 -17.85 -2.93 9.66
C ASP A 70 -18.58 -2.44 8.40
N ASP A 71 -17.88 -1.80 7.45
CA ASP A 71 -18.46 -1.40 6.15
C ASP A 71 -19.08 -2.62 5.44
N GLU A 72 -20.29 -2.43 4.92
CA GLU A 72 -21.09 -3.50 4.30
C GLU A 72 -20.34 -4.20 3.16
N ARG A 73 -19.46 -3.50 2.45
CA ARG A 73 -18.64 -4.08 1.37
C ARG A 73 -17.58 -5.02 1.91
N ILE A 74 -16.93 -4.66 3.02
CA ILE A 74 -15.98 -5.56 3.72
C ILE A 74 -16.76 -6.76 4.29
N ALA A 75 -17.90 -6.51 4.95
CA ALA A 75 -18.72 -7.57 5.54
C ALA A 75 -19.22 -8.58 4.50
N ALA A 76 -19.64 -8.11 3.32
CA ALA A 76 -20.11 -8.96 2.22
C ALA A 76 -19.02 -9.90 1.70
N GLU A 77 -17.76 -9.47 1.69
CA GLU A 77 -16.62 -10.29 1.27
C GLU A 77 -16.13 -11.24 2.39
N ASN A 78 -16.57 -11.02 3.63
CA ASN A 78 -16.06 -11.71 4.81
C ASN A 78 -17.16 -12.27 5.74
N PRO A 79 -18.14 -13.05 5.23
CA PRO A 79 -19.28 -13.51 6.04
C PRO A 79 -18.86 -14.37 7.24
N ALA A 80 -17.77 -15.12 7.15
CA ALA A 80 -17.24 -15.91 8.27
C ALA A 80 -16.70 -15.02 9.39
N LEU A 81 -16.00 -13.93 9.07
CA LEU A 81 -15.52 -12.97 10.07
C LEU A 81 -16.68 -12.19 10.71
N VAL A 82 -17.73 -11.89 9.94
CA VAL A 82 -18.97 -11.30 10.47
C VAL A 82 -19.62 -12.25 11.49
N ALA A 83 -19.80 -13.52 11.13
CA ALA A 83 -20.41 -14.52 12.01
C ALA A 83 -19.62 -14.72 13.33
N LEU A 84 -18.30 -14.54 13.28
CA LEU A 84 -17.41 -14.61 14.43
C LEU A 84 -17.25 -13.28 15.19
N GLY A 85 -17.92 -12.20 14.76
CA GLY A 85 -17.82 -10.88 15.38
C GLY A 85 -16.41 -10.28 15.29
N ARG A 86 -15.67 -10.57 14.22
CA ARG A 86 -14.27 -10.15 14.03
C ARG A 86 -14.10 -8.82 13.32
N LEU A 87 -15.15 -8.31 12.67
CA LEU A 87 -15.17 -6.98 12.08
C LEU A 87 -15.70 -5.97 13.12
N PRO A 88 -14.83 -5.17 13.75
CA PRO A 88 -15.25 -4.23 14.78
C PRO A 88 -15.96 -3.02 14.18
N ALA A 89 -16.83 -2.40 14.97
CA ALA A 89 -17.40 -1.10 14.67
C ALA A 89 -16.38 0.03 14.95
N ALA A 90 -15.22 -0.03 14.31
CA ALA A 90 -14.09 0.87 14.50
C ALA A 90 -13.57 1.42 13.18
N ASP A 91 -12.96 2.60 13.26
CA ASP A 91 -12.36 3.26 12.11
C ASP A 91 -11.10 2.51 11.64
N ILE A 92 -10.88 2.52 10.33
CA ILE A 92 -9.67 1.99 9.70
C ILE A 92 -8.60 3.07 9.76
N LEU A 93 -7.49 2.77 10.44
CA LEU A 93 -6.28 3.58 10.38
C LEU A 93 -5.37 3.03 9.28
N VAL A 94 -5.24 3.77 8.17
CA VAL A 94 -4.31 3.42 7.11
C VAL A 94 -2.91 3.87 7.50
N VAL A 95 -1.93 2.97 7.47
CA VAL A 95 -0.53 3.26 7.80
C VAL A 95 0.32 3.14 6.53
N VAL A 96 1.14 4.15 6.26
CA VAL A 96 2.02 4.23 5.08
C VAL A 96 3.42 4.69 5.47
N GLN A 97 4.40 4.48 4.59
CA GLN A 97 5.77 4.95 4.80
C GLN A 97 5.83 6.49 4.80
N SER A 98 6.60 7.07 5.73
CA SER A 98 6.79 8.52 5.87
C SER A 98 7.73 9.13 4.83
N ASP A 99 8.59 8.30 4.23
CA ASP A 99 9.67 8.71 3.35
C ASP A 99 9.39 8.22 1.92
N ASN A 100 10.12 8.75 0.94
CA ASN A 100 10.00 8.29 -0.44
C ASN A 100 10.40 6.82 -0.53
N SER A 101 9.54 6.01 -1.16
CA SER A 101 9.70 4.56 -1.20
C SER A 101 9.30 3.97 -2.54
N SER A 102 10.20 3.16 -3.11
CA SER A 102 9.93 2.42 -4.35
C SER A 102 8.84 1.37 -4.16
N THR A 103 8.77 0.75 -2.98
CA THR A 103 7.66 -0.15 -2.62
C THR A 103 6.32 0.62 -2.56
N THR A 104 6.32 1.85 -2.02
CA THR A 104 5.12 2.71 -2.02
C THR A 104 4.68 3.06 -3.43
N GLU A 105 5.61 3.40 -4.32
CA GLU A 105 5.29 3.69 -5.72
C GLU A 105 4.66 2.47 -6.40
N THR A 106 5.28 1.29 -6.25
CA THR A 106 4.79 0.03 -6.83
C THR A 106 3.41 -0.35 -6.29
N PHE A 107 3.16 -0.17 -4.99
CA PHE A 107 1.85 -0.42 -4.41
C PHE A 107 0.77 0.56 -4.92
N ARG A 108 1.09 1.86 -5.00
CA ARG A 108 0.17 2.88 -5.56
C ARG A 108 -0.09 2.66 -7.05
N ARG A 109 0.88 2.14 -7.80
CA ARG A 109 0.72 1.72 -9.20
C ARG A 109 -0.29 0.58 -9.32
N ALA A 110 -0.23 -0.42 -8.43
CA ALA A 110 -1.24 -1.48 -8.38
C ALA A 110 -2.64 -0.95 -8.06
N LEU A 111 -2.77 -0.10 -7.02
CA LEU A 111 -4.07 0.51 -6.66
C LEU A 111 -4.65 1.38 -7.78
N THR A 112 -3.80 2.13 -8.49
CA THR A 112 -4.21 2.92 -9.67
C THR A 112 -4.71 2.02 -10.80
N ALA A 113 -4.08 0.87 -11.01
CA ALA A 113 -4.54 -0.11 -12.00
C ALA A 113 -5.84 -0.84 -11.58
N PHE A 114 -6.09 -0.95 -10.27
CA PHE A 114 -7.32 -1.53 -9.73
C PHE A 114 -8.53 -0.60 -9.88
N ASP A 115 -8.31 0.71 -9.74
CA ASP A 115 -9.34 1.74 -9.85
C ASP A 115 -8.75 3.03 -10.43
N MET A 116 -8.79 3.15 -11.76
CA MET A 116 -8.26 4.32 -12.47
C MET A 116 -9.12 5.57 -12.23
N ASP A 117 -10.44 5.43 -12.17
CA ASP A 117 -11.36 6.57 -12.09
C ASP A 117 -11.49 7.15 -10.67
N GLY A 118 -11.38 6.30 -9.63
CA GLY A 118 -11.35 6.74 -8.24
C GLY A 118 -9.92 6.96 -7.74
N PHE A 119 -9.22 5.89 -7.35
CA PHE A 119 -7.85 5.99 -6.79
C PHE A 119 -6.87 6.68 -7.73
N GLY A 120 -6.86 6.32 -9.02
CA GLY A 120 -5.94 6.87 -10.02
C GLY A 120 -6.05 8.38 -10.19
N ARG A 121 -7.28 8.91 -10.22
CA ARG A 121 -7.53 10.37 -10.36
C ARG A 121 -7.35 11.15 -9.06
N GLN A 122 -7.65 10.55 -7.91
CA GLN A 122 -7.64 11.25 -6.62
C GLN A 122 -6.28 11.19 -5.92
N VAL A 123 -5.57 10.06 -6.05
CA VAL A 123 -4.32 9.78 -5.33
C VAL A 123 -3.19 9.53 -6.32
N GLY A 124 -3.39 8.63 -7.28
CA GLY A 124 -2.42 8.31 -8.33
C GLY A 124 -1.10 7.69 -7.83
N VAL A 125 -0.16 7.54 -8.76
CA VAL A 125 1.16 6.93 -8.52
C VAL A 125 2.16 8.00 -8.06
N SER A 126 2.83 7.75 -6.94
CA SER A 126 3.95 8.57 -6.44
C SER A 126 4.75 7.77 -5.40
N PRO A 127 6.07 7.94 -5.31
CA PRO A 127 6.87 7.33 -4.24
C PRO A 127 6.67 8.02 -2.88
N GLY A 128 6.06 9.21 -2.86
CA GLY A 128 6.02 10.07 -1.67
C GLY A 128 4.92 9.73 -0.66
N PRO A 129 5.04 10.31 0.56
CA PRO A 129 4.12 10.05 1.68
C PRO A 129 2.79 10.81 1.60
N GLU A 130 2.59 11.59 0.54
CA GLU A 130 1.36 12.35 0.33
C GLU A 130 0.32 11.49 -0.40
N TRP A 131 -0.70 11.04 0.35
CA TRP A 131 -1.80 10.20 -0.12
C TRP A 131 -3.10 10.97 -0.38
N GLY A 132 -3.10 12.29 -0.16
CA GLY A 132 -4.21 13.17 -0.51
C GLY A 132 -5.45 13.07 0.39
N ASN A 133 -5.41 12.29 1.46
CA ASN A 133 -6.51 12.12 2.42
C ASN A 133 -6.03 12.32 3.88
N SER A 134 -6.98 12.61 4.78
CA SER A 134 -6.70 13.00 6.17
C SER A 134 -6.52 11.82 7.13
N SER A 135 -6.82 10.59 6.72
CA SER A 135 -6.89 9.41 7.60
C SER A 135 -5.71 8.45 7.43
N VAL A 136 -4.60 8.93 6.85
CA VAL A 136 -3.37 8.16 6.64
C VAL A 136 -2.31 8.56 7.67
N TYR A 137 -1.91 7.60 8.49
CA TYR A 137 -0.81 7.73 9.42
C TYR A 137 0.52 7.37 8.74
N ARG A 138 1.54 8.20 8.95
CA ARG A 138 2.87 8.01 8.36
C ARG A 138 3.80 7.43 9.41
N CYS A 139 4.43 6.29 9.12
CA CYS A 139 5.42 5.67 9.99
C CYS A 139 6.82 5.71 9.35
N ASN A 140 7.84 5.92 10.18
CA ASN A 140 9.23 5.85 9.75
C ASN A 140 9.73 4.41 9.88
N SER A 141 10.42 3.91 8.85
CA SER A 141 11.03 2.58 8.80
C SER A 141 12.15 2.40 9.83
N ALA A 142 12.71 3.49 10.39
CA ALA A 142 13.77 3.46 11.40
C ALA A 142 13.29 3.21 12.85
N SER A 143 12.03 2.83 13.06
CA SER A 143 11.40 2.75 14.40
C SER A 143 10.88 1.36 14.81
N PHE A 144 11.35 0.29 14.15
CA PHE A 144 11.11 -1.11 14.58
C PHE A 144 12.42 -1.81 14.93
#